data_AF-A0A536I7H9-F1
#
_entry.id   AF-A0A536I7H9-F1
#
_cell.length_a   1.000
_cell.length_b   1.000
_cell.length_c   1.000
_cell.angle_alpha   90.00
_cell.angle_beta   90.00
_cell.angle_gamma   90.00
#
_symmetry.space_group_name_H-M   'P 1'
#
loop_
_entity.id
_entity.type
_entity.pdbx_description
1 polymer ?
#
loop_
_entity_poly.entity_id
_entity_poly.type
_entity_poly.pdbx_seq_one_letter_code
_entity_poly.pdbx_strand_id
1 'polypeptide(L)'
;MRSHRALRRTAIAVGGSEGGGAPRDDGWLARFEAALSSGDPLGASDALRKSGTNGWVRKASYDRALPVLERLRPAPLVRLNWAERLIAHPRRVDKELAAEMLAPLAKTHTREVTRAAYRLAREEDWGVREAAATLVGRLLVDAFNDVLP
;
A
#
# COMPACT_ATOMS: atom_id res chain seq x y z
N MET A 1 -15.17 -0.41 -9.91
CA MET A 1 -14.77 0.92 -10.40
C MET A 1 -13.31 1.17 -10.05
N ARG A 2 -12.45 1.45 -11.03
CA ARG A 2 -11.05 1.84 -10.77
C ARG A 2 -11.06 3.28 -10.25
N SER A 3 -10.98 3.46 -8.94
CA SER A 3 -10.85 4.79 -8.34
C SER A 3 -9.63 5.45 -8.96
N HIS A 4 -9.85 6.56 -9.68
CA HIS A 4 -8.79 7.43 -10.18
C HIS A 4 -7.99 7.93 -8.98
N ARG A 5 -6.91 7.19 -8.62
CA ARG A 5 -5.92 7.56 -7.61
C ARG A 5 -5.48 8.98 -7.92
N ALA A 6 -5.88 9.93 -7.08
CA ALA A 6 -5.58 11.33 -7.25
C ALA A 6 -4.05 11.48 -7.24
N LEU A 7 -3.57 11.95 -8.39
CA LEU A 7 -2.18 12.19 -8.66
C LEU A 7 -1.70 13.35 -7.79
N ARG A 8 -0.94 13.04 -6.74
CA ARG A 8 0.27 13.82 -6.42
C ARG A 8 1.48 12.90 -6.33
N ARG A 9 1.73 12.22 -7.46
CA ARG A 9 3.09 11.90 -7.88
C ARG A 9 3.73 13.23 -8.21
N THR A 10 4.78 13.65 -7.50
CA THR A 10 5.63 14.73 -8.00
C THR A 10 6.16 14.28 -9.35
N ALA A 11 5.63 14.85 -10.43
CA ALA A 11 6.34 14.89 -11.68
C ALA A 11 7.64 15.63 -11.37
N ILE A 12 8.75 14.90 -11.28
CA ILE A 12 10.07 15.52 -11.33
C ILE A 12 10.21 15.99 -12.78
N ALA A 13 9.68 17.18 -13.06
CA ALA A 13 10.00 17.92 -14.27
C ALA A 13 11.41 18.48 -14.06
N VAL A 14 12.41 17.67 -14.40
CA VAL A 14 13.73 18.17 -14.74
C VAL A 14 13.86 17.90 -16.22
N GLY A 15 13.87 18.99 -17.01
CA GLY A 15 14.15 18.93 -18.43
C GLY A 15 15.47 18.21 -18.67
N GLY A 16 15.39 17.13 -19.42
CA GLY A 16 16.51 16.28 -19.80
C GLY A 16 15.99 15.26 -20.79
N SER A 17 16.34 15.45 -22.05
CA SER A 17 15.89 14.70 -23.22
C SER A 17 16.06 13.18 -23.08
N GLU A 18 15.10 12.46 -23.65
CA GLU A 18 15.23 11.18 -24.34
C GLU A 18 16.23 10.16 -23.77
N GLY A 19 15.68 9.24 -22.98
CA GLY A 19 16.31 7.97 -22.63
C GLY A 19 15.25 7.01 -22.13
N GLY A 20 14.57 6.32 -23.05
CA GLY A 20 13.71 5.17 -22.77
C GLY A 20 14.52 3.98 -22.25
N GLY A 21 15.20 4.15 -21.12
CA GLY A 21 15.87 3.07 -20.40
C GLY A 21 14.86 2.43 -19.45
N ALA A 22 14.60 1.14 -19.64
CA ALA A 22 13.89 0.33 -18.64
C ALA A 22 14.45 0.64 -17.23
N PRO A 23 13.59 0.76 -16.20
CA PRO A 23 14.07 1.04 -14.86
C PRO A 23 15.12 -0.01 -14.48
N ARG A 24 16.32 0.42 -14.04
CA ARG A 24 17.28 -0.51 -13.44
C ARG A 24 16.52 -1.29 -12.36
N ASP A 25 16.39 -2.59 -12.58
CA ASP A 25 15.73 -3.45 -11.62
C ASP A 25 16.75 -3.68 -10.51
N ASP A 26 16.81 -2.75 -9.54
CA ASP A 26 17.78 -2.72 -8.43
C ASP A 26 17.57 -3.88 -7.41
N GLY A 27 17.06 -5.02 -7.88
CA GLY A 27 16.72 -6.21 -7.11
C GLY A 27 15.63 -5.98 -6.06
N TRP A 28 15.01 -4.80 -6.02
CA TRP A 28 14.09 -4.43 -4.94
C TRP A 28 12.84 -5.31 -4.94
N LEU A 29 12.32 -5.68 -6.12
CA LEU A 29 11.11 -6.49 -6.23
C LEU A 29 11.35 -7.93 -5.72
N ALA A 30 12.52 -8.50 -6.06
CA ALA A 30 12.91 -9.81 -5.55
C ALA A 30 13.07 -9.80 -4.02
N ARG A 31 13.68 -8.73 -3.46
CA ARG A 31 13.79 -8.55 -2.00
C ARG A 31 12.42 -8.35 -1.33
N PHE A 32 11.53 -7.60 -1.97
CA PHE A 32 10.16 -7.38 -1.52
C PHE A 32 9.41 -8.72 -1.43
N GLU A 33 9.45 -9.52 -2.50
CA GLU A 33 8.80 -10.83 -2.54
C GLU A 33 9.40 -11.81 -1.54
N ALA A 34 10.73 -11.87 -1.42
CA ALA A 34 11.41 -12.72 -0.46
C ALA A 34 11.02 -12.37 0.98
N ALA A 35 10.96 -11.07 1.32
CA ALA A 35 10.58 -10.61 2.65
C ALA A 35 9.11 -10.95 2.98
N LEU A 36 8.18 -10.77 2.03
CA LEU A 36 6.80 -11.20 2.24
C LEU A 36 6.69 -12.72 2.40
N SER A 37 7.43 -13.48 1.59
CA SER A 37 7.44 -14.94 1.65
C SER A 37 8.00 -15.47 2.97
N SER A 38 8.91 -14.73 3.62
CA SER A 38 9.47 -15.07 4.94
C SER A 38 8.69 -14.51 6.13
N GLY A 39 7.60 -13.77 5.91
CA GLY A 39 6.82 -13.19 7.00
C GLY A 39 7.33 -11.87 7.56
N ASP A 40 8.18 -11.16 6.81
CA ASP A 40 8.74 -9.86 7.17
C ASP A 40 8.12 -8.69 6.37
N PRO A 41 6.99 -8.11 6.84
CA PRO A 41 6.36 -6.99 6.17
C PRO A 41 7.18 -5.69 6.26
N LEU A 42 8.01 -5.51 7.31
CA LEU A 42 8.85 -4.31 7.45
C LEU A 42 10.03 -4.37 6.47
N GLY A 43 10.64 -5.55 6.31
CA GLY A 43 11.64 -5.79 5.27
C GLY A 43 11.07 -5.59 3.86
N ALA A 44 9.84 -6.04 3.62
CA ALA A 44 9.16 -5.78 2.36
C ALA A 44 8.95 -4.27 2.13
N SER A 45 8.41 -3.56 3.13
CA SER A 45 8.24 -2.11 3.04
C SER A 45 9.56 -1.36 2.83
N ASP A 46 10.64 -1.76 3.48
CA ASP A 46 11.96 -1.15 3.26
C ASP A 46 12.52 -1.42 1.86
N ALA A 47 12.30 -2.61 1.32
CA ALA A 47 12.64 -2.93 -0.07
C ALA A 47 11.86 -2.04 -1.05
N LEU A 48 10.55 -1.84 -0.81
CA LEU A 48 9.71 -0.96 -1.60
C LEU A 48 10.15 0.52 -1.47
N ARG A 49 10.46 0.98 -0.26
CA ARG A 49 10.97 2.33 0.00
C ARG A 49 12.24 2.62 -0.80
N LYS A 50 13.14 1.64 -0.88
CA LYS A 50 14.42 1.73 -1.61
C LYS A 50 14.25 1.75 -3.14
N SER A 51 13.04 1.54 -3.66
CA SER A 51 12.78 1.64 -5.10
C SER A 51 12.66 3.09 -5.61
N GLY A 52 12.66 4.07 -4.71
CA GLY A 52 12.66 5.49 -5.05
C GLY A 52 13.66 6.29 -4.24
N THR A 53 13.43 7.60 -4.13
CA THR A 53 14.42 8.57 -3.62
C THR A 53 13.90 9.25 -2.37
N ASN A 54 14.77 9.51 -1.38
CA ASN A 54 14.43 10.23 -0.15
C ASN A 54 13.21 9.64 0.61
N GLY A 55 13.05 8.32 0.59
CA GLY A 55 11.93 7.63 1.24
C GLY A 55 10.62 7.67 0.46
N TRP A 56 10.58 8.31 -0.71
CA TRP A 56 9.44 8.27 -1.62
C TRP A 56 9.48 7.02 -2.48
N VAL A 57 8.33 6.37 -2.64
CA VAL A 57 8.16 5.25 -3.55
C VAL A 57 7.67 5.76 -4.89
N ARG A 58 8.35 5.38 -5.98
CA ARG A 58 7.85 5.63 -7.33
C ARG A 58 6.57 4.84 -7.52
N LYS A 59 5.49 5.44 -8.00
CA LYS A 59 4.25 4.66 -8.18
C LYS A 59 4.43 3.53 -9.21
N ALA A 60 5.34 3.60 -10.19
CA ALA A 60 5.65 2.43 -11.03
C ALA A 60 6.11 1.22 -10.20
N SER A 61 6.82 1.46 -9.09
CA SER A 61 7.19 0.42 -8.12
C SER A 61 5.99 -0.06 -7.32
N TYR A 62 5.12 0.84 -6.83
CA TYR A 62 3.85 0.43 -6.21
C TYR A 62 2.99 -0.41 -7.16
N ASP A 63 2.87 0.00 -8.42
CA ASP A 63 2.10 -0.70 -9.47
C ASP A 63 2.67 -2.12 -9.71
N ARG A 64 3.99 -2.32 -9.51
CA ARG A 64 4.64 -3.66 -9.54
C ARG A 64 4.51 -4.44 -8.23
N ALA A 65 4.38 -3.78 -7.08
CA ALA A 65 4.27 -4.43 -5.77
C ALA A 65 2.88 -5.04 -5.52
N LEU A 66 1.81 -4.37 -5.97
CA LEU A 66 0.44 -4.85 -5.75
C LEU A 66 0.18 -6.26 -6.34
N PRO A 67 0.60 -6.57 -7.58
CA PRO A 67 0.50 -7.94 -8.11
C PRO A 67 1.21 -9.00 -7.27
N VAL A 68 2.27 -8.66 -6.53
CA VAL A 68 2.96 -9.61 -5.64
C VAL A 68 2.09 -9.93 -4.43
N LEU A 69 1.47 -8.93 -3.80
CA LEU A 69 0.53 -9.15 -2.69
C LEU A 69 -0.68 -10.00 -3.12
N GLU A 70 -1.18 -9.74 -4.32
CA GLU A 70 -2.27 -10.52 -4.91
C GLU A 70 -1.86 -11.93 -5.33
N ARG A 71 -0.61 -12.15 -5.72
CA ARG A 71 -0.11 -13.50 -6.04
C ARG A 71 0.17 -14.32 -4.79
N LEU A 72 0.81 -13.73 -3.78
CA LEU A 72 1.13 -14.42 -2.53
C LEU A 72 -0.12 -14.76 -1.71
N ARG A 73 -1.20 -14.00 -1.88
CA ARG A 73 -2.49 -14.15 -1.18
C ARG A 73 -2.32 -14.53 0.30
N PRO A 74 -1.59 -13.75 1.12
CA PRO A 74 -1.44 -14.08 2.53
C PRO A 74 -2.81 -14.23 3.19
N ALA A 75 -2.93 -15.22 4.08
CA ALA A 75 -4.17 -15.48 4.80
C ALA A 75 -4.63 -14.21 5.56
N PRO A 76 -5.94 -14.03 5.80
CA PRO A 76 -6.46 -12.82 6.45
C PRO A 76 -5.77 -12.47 7.77
N LEU A 77 -5.55 -13.46 8.64
CA LEU A 77 -4.85 -13.26 9.90
C LEU A 77 -3.42 -12.74 9.73
N VAL A 78 -2.70 -13.24 8.71
CA VAL A 78 -1.35 -12.80 8.37
C VAL A 78 -1.35 -11.35 7.88
N ARG A 79 -2.31 -10.98 7.02
CA ARG A 79 -2.48 -9.61 6.55
C ARG A 79 -2.76 -8.64 7.70
N LEU A 80 -3.65 -9.02 8.63
CA LEU A 80 -3.97 -8.22 9.81
C LEU A 80 -2.73 -8.01 10.69
N ASN A 81 -2.01 -9.09 11.02
CA ASN A 81 -0.78 -9.01 11.80
C ASN A 81 0.29 -8.14 11.14
N TRP A 82 0.50 -8.32 9.83
CA TRP A 82 1.47 -7.53 9.09
C TRP A 82 1.08 -6.05 9.03
N ALA A 83 -0.20 -5.76 8.77
CA ALA A 83 -0.70 -4.40 8.76
C ALA A 83 -0.54 -3.71 10.12
N GLU A 84 -0.78 -4.42 11.24
CA GLU A 84 -0.55 -3.86 12.58
C GLU A 84 0.90 -3.48 12.82
N ARG A 85 1.85 -4.36 12.44
CA ARG A 85 3.29 -4.08 12.53
C ARG A 85 3.70 -2.87 11.70
N LEU A 86 3.14 -2.76 10.50
CA LEU A 86 3.40 -1.64 9.59
C LEU A 86 2.80 -0.32 10.09
N ILE A 87 1.56 -0.34 10.61
CA ILE A 87 0.88 0.85 11.17
C ILE A 87 1.66 1.40 12.37
N ALA A 88 2.20 0.52 13.22
CA ALA A 88 2.98 0.92 14.39
C ALA A 88 4.31 1.58 14.02
N HIS A 89 4.81 1.39 12.80
CA HIS A 89 6.09 1.93 12.37
C HIS A 89 5.95 3.39 11.90
N PRO A 90 6.92 4.28 12.19
CA PRO A 90 6.77 5.73 11.94
C PRO A 90 6.76 6.13 10.46
N ARG A 91 7.19 5.27 9.52
CA ARG A 91 7.36 5.70 8.12
C ARG A 91 6.01 5.68 7.40
N ARG A 92 5.74 6.73 6.64
CA ARG A 92 4.58 6.83 5.75
C ARG A 92 4.37 5.59 4.87
N VAL A 93 5.42 5.12 4.20
CA VAL A 93 5.36 3.97 3.28
C VAL A 93 4.84 2.70 3.96
N ASP A 94 5.18 2.49 5.22
CA ASP A 94 4.72 1.32 5.97
C ASP A 94 3.20 1.38 6.15
N LYS A 95 2.70 2.56 6.54
CA LYS A 95 1.27 2.82 6.77
C LYS A 95 0.43 2.73 5.49
N GLU A 96 0.97 3.21 4.37
CA GLU A 96 0.35 3.05 3.05
C GLU A 96 0.32 1.58 2.62
N LEU A 97 1.43 0.84 2.80
CA LEU A 97 1.47 -0.59 2.50
C LEU A 97 0.49 -1.38 3.38
N ALA A 98 0.35 -1.00 4.66
CA ALA A 98 -0.62 -1.60 5.56
C ALA A 98 -2.05 -1.45 5.03
N ALA A 99 -2.39 -0.27 4.50
CA ALA A 99 -3.70 -0.04 3.92
C ALA A 99 -3.98 -0.97 2.73
N GLU A 100 -2.98 -1.19 1.85
CA GLU A 100 -3.10 -2.14 0.74
C GLU A 100 -3.23 -3.59 1.22
N MET A 101 -2.55 -3.98 2.31
CA MET A 101 -2.70 -5.32 2.90
C MET A 101 -4.11 -5.56 3.43
N LEU A 102 -4.74 -4.52 4.00
CA LEU A 102 -6.07 -4.56 4.60
C LEU A 102 -7.20 -4.46 3.58
N ALA A 103 -6.97 -3.82 2.43
CA ALA A 103 -8.02 -3.52 1.47
C ALA A 103 -8.86 -4.73 1.01
N PRO A 104 -8.29 -5.94 0.79
CA PRO A 104 -9.08 -7.12 0.44
C PRO A 104 -9.94 -7.67 1.60
N LEU A 105 -9.71 -7.22 2.83
CA LEU A 105 -10.41 -7.68 4.02
C LEU A 105 -11.62 -6.82 4.39
N ALA A 106 -11.89 -5.72 3.66
CA ALA A 106 -12.96 -4.77 3.98
C ALA A 106 -14.33 -5.46 4.17
N LYS A 107 -14.65 -6.43 3.31
CA LYS A 107 -15.89 -7.22 3.39
C LYS A 107 -15.94 -8.25 4.51
N THR A 108 -14.81 -8.87 4.86
CA THR A 108 -14.79 -10.06 5.74
C THR A 108 -14.32 -9.77 7.16
N HIS A 109 -13.55 -8.70 7.36
CA HIS A 109 -12.97 -8.30 8.65
C HIS A 109 -13.21 -6.80 8.87
N THR A 110 -14.47 -6.39 8.66
CA THR A 110 -14.89 -4.99 8.64
C THR A 110 -14.51 -4.26 9.93
N ARG A 111 -14.62 -4.91 11.08
CA ARG A 111 -14.29 -4.30 12.39
C ARG A 111 -12.80 -3.95 12.49
N GLU A 112 -11.94 -4.88 12.10
CA GLU A 112 -10.48 -4.74 12.16
C GLU A 112 -10.00 -3.68 11.15
N VAL A 113 -10.52 -3.74 9.93
CA VAL A 113 -10.22 -2.77 8.87
C VAL A 113 -10.72 -1.38 9.27
N THR A 114 -11.90 -1.25 9.88
CA THR A 114 -12.44 0.03 10.36
C THR A 114 -11.55 0.63 11.45
N ARG A 115 -11.10 -0.18 12.42
CA ARG A 115 -10.18 0.27 13.48
C ARG A 115 -8.84 0.73 12.90
N ALA A 116 -8.30 0.00 11.93
CA ALA A 116 -7.07 0.38 11.25
C ALA A 116 -7.24 1.67 10.43
N ALA A 117 -8.33 1.78 9.66
CA ALA A 117 -8.65 2.99 8.89
C ALA A 117 -8.79 4.22 9.81
N TYR A 118 -9.45 4.09 10.96
CA TYR A 118 -9.54 5.17 11.94
C TYR A 118 -8.18 5.59 12.49
N ARG A 119 -7.28 4.64 12.80
CA ARG A 119 -5.91 4.95 13.21
C ARG A 119 -5.15 5.72 12.12
N LEU A 120 -5.20 5.23 10.89
CA LEU A 120 -4.54 5.86 9.73
C LEU A 120 -5.12 7.25 9.41
N ALA A 121 -6.42 7.48 9.63
CA ALA A 121 -7.07 8.77 9.40
C ALA A 121 -6.59 9.87 10.36
N ARG A 122 -5.99 9.49 11.50
CA ARG A 122 -5.42 10.43 12.50
C ARG A 122 -3.95 10.77 12.26
N GLU A 123 -3.34 10.20 11.22
CA GLU A 123 -1.95 10.47 10.87
C GLU A 123 -1.79 11.90 10.35
N GLU A 124 -0.66 12.52 10.67
CA GLU A 124 -0.33 13.88 10.21
C GLU A 124 -0.10 13.91 8.69
N ASP A 125 0.50 12.85 8.16
CA ASP A 125 0.84 12.71 6.76
C ASP A 125 -0.42 12.62 5.88
N TRP A 126 -0.50 13.51 4.89
CA TRP A 126 -1.62 13.56 3.95
C TRP A 126 -1.82 12.26 3.17
N GLY A 127 -0.73 11.64 2.69
CA GLY A 127 -0.82 10.41 1.90
C GLY A 127 -1.38 9.24 2.69
N VAL A 128 -1.05 9.16 3.99
CA VAL A 128 -1.62 8.16 4.88
C VAL A 128 -3.11 8.38 5.13
N ARG A 129 -3.55 9.64 5.30
CA ARG A 129 -4.98 9.95 5.43
C ARG A 129 -5.77 9.66 4.16
N GLU A 130 -5.18 9.86 2.99
CA GLU A 130 -5.79 9.48 1.71
C GLU A 130 -5.95 7.95 1.59
N ALA A 131 -4.94 7.19 2.02
CA ALA A 131 -5.03 5.73 2.08
C ALA A 131 -6.13 5.27 3.06
N ALA A 132 -6.27 5.94 4.21
CA ALA A 132 -7.34 5.71 5.16
C ALA A 132 -8.73 5.99 4.55
N ALA A 133 -8.88 7.12 3.87
CA ALA A 133 -10.13 7.49 3.19
C ALA A 133 -10.51 6.46 2.11
N THR A 134 -9.52 5.93 1.39
CA THR A 134 -9.72 4.85 0.41
C THR A 134 -10.23 3.57 1.07
N LEU A 135 -9.68 3.19 2.22
CA LEU A 135 -10.18 2.04 2.99
C LEU A 135 -11.62 2.26 3.47
N VAL A 136 -11.94 3.44 4.00
CA VAL A 136 -13.32 3.79 4.41
C VAL A 136 -14.27 3.73 3.21
N GLY A 137 -13.87 4.26 2.06
CA GLY A 137 -14.68 4.18 0.84
C GLY A 137 -14.98 2.73 0.43
N ARG A 138 -14.02 1.82 0.56
CA ARG A 138 -14.24 0.37 0.30
C ARG A 138 -15.22 -0.24 1.30
N LEU A 139 -15.04 0.05 2.59
CA LEU A 139 -15.97 -0.40 3.65
C LEU A 139 -17.40 0.06 3.37
N LEU A 140 -17.58 1.30 2.91
CA LEU A 140 -18.89 1.85 2.57
C LEU A 140 -19.49 1.20 1.32
N VAL A 141 -18.69 1.00 0.26
CA VAL A 141 -19.15 0.32 -0.95
C VAL A 141 -19.59 -1.11 -0.63
N ASP A 142 -18.81 -1.85 0.15
CA ASP A 142 -19.15 -3.21 0.53
C ASP A 142 -20.41 -3.25 1.42
N ALA A 143 -20.51 -2.35 2.40
CA ALA A 143 -21.70 -2.23 3.25
C ALA A 143 -22.96 -1.87 2.45
N PHE A 144 -22.84 -0.99 1.44
CA PHE A 144 -23.97 -0.66 0.58
C PHE A 144 -24.38 -1.82 -0.33
N ASN A 145 -23.44 -2.59 -0.87
CA ASN A 145 -23.77 -3.78 -1.67
C ASN A 145 -24.54 -4.85 -0.87
N ASP A 146 -24.36 -4.89 0.46
CA ASP A 146 -25.09 -5.82 1.32
C ASP A 146 -26.50 -5.32 1.69
N VAL A 147 -26.81 -4.02 1.51
CA VAL A 147 -28.07 -3.39 1.92
C VAL A 147 -28.92 -2.91 0.75
N LEU A 148 -28.29 -2.47 -0.35
CA LEU A 148 -28.94 -1.94 -1.54
C LEU A 148 -28.91 -3.01 -2.65
N PRO A 149 -30.07 -3.47 -3.15
CA PRO A 149 -30.18 -4.51 -4.18
C PRO A 149 -29.76 -4.03 -5.58
#